data_AF-A0A5B9QF50-F1
#
_entry.id   AF-A0A5B9QF50-F1
#
_cell.length_a   1.000
_cell.length_b   1.000
_cell.length_c   1.000
_cell.angle_alpha   90.00
_cell.angle_beta   90.00
_cell.angle_gamma   90.00
#
_symmetry.space_group_name_H-M   'P 1'
#
loop_
_entity.id
_entity.type
_entity.pdbx_description
1 polymer ?
#
loop_
_entity_poly.entity_id
_entity_poly.type
_entity_poly.pdbx_seq_one_letter_code
_entity_poly.pdbx_strand_id
1 'polypeptide(L)'
;MSVTSTRAQAIAHILWELKKAEKLATLSSIATRAGFSPGVNGRTVSTSLKTVRRDWPQLQWWRAVADNGQVDEEQQSFLAEAGFESEPAEDGGAAIKSFESHLMTWEEPSEVVE
;
A
#
# COMPACT_ATOMS: atom_id res chain seq x y z
N MET A 1 -3.97 16.13 -21.33
CA MET A 1 -4.84 15.20 -20.59
C MET A 1 -4.07 13.92 -20.42
N SER A 2 -3.46 13.70 -19.26
CA SER A 2 -2.69 12.47 -19.02
C SER A 2 -3.69 11.33 -18.90
N VAL A 3 -3.63 10.32 -19.78
CA VAL A 3 -4.44 9.12 -19.63
C VAL A 3 -4.03 8.49 -18.29
N THR A 4 -4.84 8.65 -17.25
CA THR A 4 -4.54 7.99 -15.99
C THR A 4 -4.72 6.51 -16.25
N SER A 5 -3.64 5.74 -16.12
CA SER A 5 -3.68 4.29 -16.38
C SER A 5 -4.80 3.67 -15.53
N THR A 6 -5.63 2.82 -16.11
CA THR A 6 -6.75 2.14 -15.42
C THR A 6 -6.31 1.49 -14.10
N ARG A 7 -5.08 0.99 -14.05
CA ARG A 7 -4.44 0.44 -12.84
C ARG A 7 -4.23 1.49 -11.74
N ALA A 8 -3.80 2.70 -12.09
CA ALA A 8 -3.62 3.79 -11.14
C ALA A 8 -4.96 4.25 -10.56
N GLN A 9 -6.02 4.30 -11.37
CA GLN A 9 -7.38 4.57 -10.87
C GLN A 9 -7.84 3.48 -9.89
N ALA A 10 -7.64 2.21 -10.21
CA ALA A 10 -7.99 1.11 -9.31
C ALA A 10 -7.24 1.18 -7.96
N ILE A 11 -5.93 1.44 -8.00
CA ILE A 11 -5.12 1.64 -6.78
C ILE A 11 -5.60 2.85 -5.99
N ALA A 12 -5.92 3.96 -6.65
CA ALA A 12 -6.43 5.17 -6.01
C ALA A 12 -7.74 4.92 -5.26
N HIS A 13 -8.66 4.13 -5.84
CA HIS A 13 -9.88 3.69 -5.16
C HIS A 13 -9.58 2.90 -3.88
N ILE A 14 -8.65 1.95 -3.93
CA ILE A 14 -8.27 1.13 -2.77
C ILE A 14 -7.61 2.00 -1.68
N LEU A 15 -6.72 2.92 -2.06
CA LEU A 15 -6.11 3.86 -1.12
C LEU A 15 -7.15 4.75 -0.44
N TRP A 16 -8.19 5.16 -1.17
CA TRP A 16 -9.31 5.89 -0.58
C TRP A 16 -10.07 5.04 0.46
N GLU A 17 -10.29 3.75 0.19
CA GLU A 17 -10.89 2.83 1.16
C GLU A 17 -10.00 2.67 2.40
N LEU A 18 -8.69 2.52 2.22
CA LEU A 18 -7.73 2.41 3.31
C LEU A 18 -7.68 3.65 4.18
N LYS A 19 -7.70 4.83 3.56
CA LYS A 19 -7.79 6.11 4.25
C LYS A 19 -9.07 6.19 5.10
N LYS A 20 -10.20 5.74 4.55
CA LYS A 20 -11.48 5.72 5.27
C LYS A 20 -11.49 4.69 6.41
N ALA A 21 -10.82 3.56 6.23
CA ALA A 21 -10.69 2.51 7.24
C ALA A 21 -9.57 2.77 8.26
N GLU A 22 -8.76 3.82 8.05
CA GLU A 22 -7.58 4.14 8.84
C GLU A 22 -6.53 3.01 8.90
N LYS A 23 -6.55 2.09 7.93
CA LYS A 23 -5.65 0.94 7.84
C LYS A 23 -4.57 1.11 6.77
N LEU A 24 -3.62 0.17 6.76
CA LEU A 24 -2.53 0.05 5.79
C LEU A 24 -2.74 -1.18 4.89
N ALA A 25 -2.04 -1.25 3.76
CA ALA A 25 -2.07 -2.44 2.92
C ALA A 25 -0.75 -2.67 2.18
N THR A 26 -0.45 -3.94 1.92
CA THR A 26 0.72 -4.31 1.13
C THR A 26 0.48 -4.08 -0.36
N LEU A 27 1.57 -3.88 -1.11
CA LEU A 27 1.52 -3.77 -2.56
C LEU A 27 0.84 -4.99 -3.19
N SER A 28 1.07 -6.20 -2.68
CA SER A 28 0.40 -7.41 -3.18
C SER A 28 -1.10 -7.39 -2.96
N SER A 29 -1.55 -7.05 -1.75
CA SER A 29 -3.00 -6.96 -1.45
C SER A 29 -3.68 -5.91 -2.33
N ILE A 30 -3.05 -4.75 -2.52
CA ILE A 30 -3.55 -3.69 -3.41
C ILE A 30 -3.66 -4.19 -4.85
N ALA A 31 -2.67 -4.92 -5.36
CA ALA A 31 -2.67 -5.44 -6.71
C ALA A 31 -3.79 -6.46 -6.93
N THR A 32 -3.87 -7.45 -6.04
CA THR A 32 -4.90 -8.50 -6.06
C THR A 32 -6.29 -7.86 -6.04
N ARG A 33 -6.50 -6.87 -5.17
CA ARG A 33 -7.76 -6.13 -5.08
C ARG A 33 -8.06 -5.30 -6.33
N ALA A 34 -7.04 -4.72 -6.93
CA ALA A 34 -7.16 -3.98 -8.17
C ALA A 34 -7.34 -4.89 -9.40
N GLY A 35 -7.36 -6.22 -9.22
CA GLY A 35 -7.60 -7.19 -10.27
C GLY A 35 -6.40 -7.42 -11.18
N PHE A 36 -5.17 -7.16 -10.71
CA PHE A 36 -3.97 -7.41 -11.47
C PHE A 36 -2.83 -7.98 -10.61
N SER A 37 -1.91 -8.72 -11.22
CA SER A 37 -0.79 -9.29 -10.47
C SER A 37 0.19 -8.19 -10.02
N PRO A 38 0.70 -8.24 -8.77
CA PRO A 38 1.64 -7.23 -8.25
C PRO A 38 2.95 -7.14 -9.05
N GLY A 39 3.26 -8.16 -9.84
CA GLY A 39 4.51 -8.31 -10.57
C GLY A 39 5.64 -8.79 -9.65
N VAL A 40 6.84 -8.95 -10.20
CA VAL A 40 8.02 -9.38 -9.44
C VAL A 40 8.29 -8.34 -8.33
N ASN A 41 8.21 -8.77 -7.07
CA ASN A 41 8.38 -7.93 -5.88
C ASN A 41 7.52 -6.65 -5.88
N GLY A 42 6.29 -6.70 -6.40
CA GLY A 42 5.39 -5.54 -6.37
C GLY A 42 5.75 -4.39 -7.32
N ARG A 43 6.75 -4.55 -8.21
CA ARG A 43 7.25 -3.47 -9.09
C ARG A 43 6.14 -2.83 -9.95
N THR A 44 5.18 -3.62 -10.42
CA THR A 44 4.08 -3.10 -11.25
C THR A 44 3.17 -2.15 -10.45
N VAL A 45 2.93 -2.48 -9.18
CA VAL A 45 2.18 -1.64 -8.24
C VAL A 45 2.99 -0.39 -7.93
N SER A 46 4.28 -0.52 -7.60
CA SER A 46 5.13 0.64 -7.29
C SER A 46 5.16 1.67 -8.42
N THR A 47 5.26 1.23 -9.69
CA THR A 47 5.20 2.16 -10.84
C THR A 47 3.84 2.85 -10.95
N SER A 48 2.75 2.11 -10.71
CA SER A 48 1.40 2.68 -10.75
C SER A 48 1.15 3.62 -9.57
N LEU A 49 1.71 3.31 -8.39
CA LEU A 49 1.65 4.12 -7.18
C LEU A 49 2.35 5.48 -7.37
N LYS A 50 3.47 5.53 -8.11
CA LYS A 50 4.10 6.80 -8.51
C LYS A 50 3.17 7.70 -9.32
N THR A 51 2.31 7.10 -10.15
CA THR A 51 1.29 7.85 -10.90
C THR A 51 0.20 8.35 -9.95
N VAL A 52 -0.27 7.51 -9.03
CA VAL A 52 -1.26 7.91 -8.01
C VAL A 52 -0.73 9.02 -7.11
N ARG A 53 0.53 8.96 -6.70
CA ARG A 53 1.18 10.03 -5.92
C ARG A 53 1.16 11.37 -6.67
N ARG A 54 1.39 11.36 -7.99
CA ARG A 54 1.40 12.57 -8.81
C ARG A 54 0.01 13.13 -9.07
N ASP A 55 -0.94 12.26 -9.41
CA ASP A 55 -2.31 12.66 -9.79
C ASP A 55 -3.21 12.89 -8.56
N TRP A 56 -2.97 12.18 -7.45
CA TRP A 56 -3.76 12.25 -6.21
C TRP A 56 -2.89 12.19 -4.93
N PRO A 57 -2.05 13.19 -4.65
CA PRO A 57 -1.20 13.22 -3.46
C PRO A 57 -2.01 13.16 -2.14
N GLN A 58 -3.25 13.65 -2.15
CA GLN A 58 -4.16 13.68 -1.00
C GLN A 58 -4.72 12.31 -0.57
N LEU A 59 -4.54 11.27 -1.39
CA LEU A 59 -4.99 9.91 -1.09
C LEU A 59 -4.10 9.18 -0.09
N GLN A 60 -3.05 9.84 0.42
CA GLN A 60 -2.15 9.25 1.41
C GLN A 60 -1.51 7.97 0.87
N TRP A 61 -0.82 8.12 -0.27
CA TRP A 61 -0.14 7.01 -0.97
C TRP A 61 0.80 6.23 -0.04
N TRP A 62 1.30 6.86 1.03
CA TRP A 62 2.14 6.26 2.06
C TRP A 62 1.47 5.11 2.82
N ARG A 63 0.14 4.93 2.71
CA ARG A 63 -0.59 3.77 3.25
C ARG A 63 -0.33 2.46 2.50
N ALA A 64 0.16 2.55 1.27
CA ALA A 64 0.63 1.40 0.51
C ALA A 64 2.09 1.12 0.89
N VAL A 65 2.31 -0.02 1.52
CA VAL A 65 3.62 -0.45 2.02
C VAL A 65 4.10 -1.66 1.25
N ALA A 66 5.41 -1.87 1.15
CA ALA A 66 5.93 -3.08 0.56
C ALA A 66 5.51 -4.31 1.38
N ASP A 67 5.45 -5.49 0.75
CA ASP A 67 5.07 -6.74 1.45
C ASP A 67 6.04 -7.12 2.57
N ASN A 68 7.27 -6.65 2.50
CA ASN A 68 8.27 -6.80 3.55
C ASN A 68 8.17 -5.71 4.64
N GLY A 69 7.13 -4.86 4.59
CA GLY A 69 6.92 -3.77 5.54
C GLY A 69 7.86 -2.58 5.37
N GLN A 70 8.77 -2.59 4.39
CA GLN A 70 9.72 -1.50 4.17
C GLN A 70 9.03 -0.23 3.67
N VAL A 71 9.53 0.91 4.16
CA VAL A 71 9.07 2.25 3.86
C VAL A 71 10.26 3.19 3.65
N ASP A 72 10.11 4.13 2.72
CA ASP A 72 11.09 5.21 2.50
C ASP A 72 10.99 6.28 3.61
N GLU A 73 12.02 7.13 3.74
CA GLU A 73 12.07 8.23 4.74
C GLU A 73 10.85 9.18 4.66
N GLU A 74 10.37 9.45 3.44
CA GLU A 74 9.17 10.28 3.23
C GLU A 74 7.92 9.57 3.76
N GLN A 75 7.75 8.26 3.49
CA GLN A 75 6.64 7.49 4.03
C GLN A 75 6.72 7.39 5.55
N GLN A 76 7.92 7.16 6.08
CA GLN A 76 8.18 7.06 7.50
C GLN A 76 7.71 8.31 8.25
N SER A 77 8.02 9.49 7.72
CA SER A 77 7.60 10.77 8.32
C SER A 77 6.07 10.87 8.39
N PHE A 78 5.36 10.55 7.30
CA PHE A 78 3.89 10.58 7.27
C PHE A 78 3.25 9.51 8.17
N LEU A 79 3.85 8.32 8.23
CA LEU A 79 3.41 7.22 9.08
C LEU A 79 3.56 7.60 10.56
N ALA A 80 4.69 8.19 10.94
CA ALA A 80 4.93 8.69 12.28
C ALA A 80 3.93 9.80 12.66
N GLU A 81 3.63 10.74 11.77
CA GLU A 81 2.59 11.75 11.98
C GLU A 81 1.18 11.14 12.14
N ALA A 82 0.92 10.02 11.46
CA ALA A 82 -0.32 9.27 11.58
C ALA A 82 -0.37 8.33 12.81
N GLY A 83 0.71 8.23 13.59
CA GLY A 83 0.80 7.39 14.78
C GLY A 83 1.28 5.96 14.55
N PHE A 84 1.79 5.63 13.35
CA PHE A 84 2.42 4.35 13.07
C PHE A 84 3.92 4.43 13.41
N GLU A 85 4.36 3.62 14.37
CA GLU A 85 5.78 3.49 14.69
C GLU A 85 6.52 2.73 13.59
N SER A 86 7.75 3.14 13.31
CA SER A 86 8.65 2.47 12.37
C SER A 86 9.96 2.09 13.06
N GLU A 87 10.51 0.93 12.72
CA GLU A 87 11.79 0.39 13.18
C GLU A 87 12.80 0.28 12.03
N PRO A 88 14.12 0.30 12.29
CA PRO A 88 15.11 0.09 11.24
C PRO A 88 15.00 -1.33 10.66
N ALA A 89 14.93 -1.44 9.33
CA ALA A 89 14.87 -2.70 8.62
C ALA A 89 16.27 -3.31 8.37
N GLU A 90 16.38 -4.64 8.38
CA GLU A 90 17.65 -5.36 8.15
C GLU A 90 18.28 -5.08 6.77
N ASP A 91 17.46 -4.83 5.75
CA ASP A 91 17.92 -4.57 4.37
C ASP A 91 18.43 -3.11 4.17
N GLY A 92 18.42 -2.31 5.23
CA GLY A 92 18.69 -0.88 5.17
C GLY A 92 17.43 -0.09 4.82
N GLY A 93 16.96 0.73 5.75
CA GLY A 93 15.74 1.52 5.64
C GLY A 93 14.91 1.48 6.92
N ALA A 94 13.64 1.85 6.83
CA ALA A 94 12.68 1.72 7.91
C ALA A 94 11.58 0.72 7.52
N ALA A 95 11.02 0.03 8.50
CA ALA A 95 9.86 -0.83 8.36
C ALA A 95 8.83 -0.49 9.45
N ILE A 96 7.55 -0.76 9.20
CA ILE A 96 6.50 -0.45 10.17
C ILE A 96 6.49 -1.48 11.29
N LYS A 97 6.50 -1.01 12.53
CA LYS A 97 6.40 -1.87 13.71
C LYS A 97 5.00 -2.44 13.82
N SER A 98 4.88 -3.74 14.05
CA SER A 98 3.59 -4.46 14.06
C SER A 98 2.76 -4.24 12.79
N PHE A 99 3.40 -4.14 11.61
CA PHE A 99 2.73 -3.83 10.35
C PHE A 99 1.52 -4.73 10.07
N GLU A 100 1.65 -6.04 10.35
CA GLU A 100 0.61 -7.05 10.14
C GLU A 100 -0.68 -6.73 10.91
N SER A 101 -0.56 -6.11 12.08
CA SER A 101 -1.70 -5.71 12.93
C SER A 101 -2.49 -4.54 12.34
N HIS A 102 -1.82 -3.69 11.57
CA HIS A 102 -2.40 -2.50 10.94
C HIS A 102 -2.90 -2.76 9.52
N LEU A 103 -2.64 -3.95 8.98
CA LEU A 103 -3.11 -4.32 7.65
C LEU A 103 -4.62 -4.41 7.61
N MET A 104 -5.20 -3.89 6.53
CA MET A 104 -6.57 -4.19 6.18
C MET A 104 -6.64 -5.64 5.76
N THR A 105 -7.24 -6.45 6.62
CA THR A 105 -7.69 -7.80 6.28
C THR A 105 -8.98 -7.64 5.51
N TRP A 106 -8.89 -7.67 4.18
CA TRP A 106 -10.05 -8.03 3.38
C TRP A 106 -10.12 -9.55 3.51
N GLU A 107 -11.07 -10.06 4.30
CA GLU A 107 -11.37 -11.49 4.30
C GLU A 107 -11.55 -11.91 2.84
N GLU A 108 -10.52 -12.55 2.30
CA GLU A 108 -10.70 -13.43 1.16
C GLU A 108 -11.66 -14.50 1.67
N PRO A 109 -12.76 -14.82 0.97
CA PRO A 109 -13.58 -15.95 1.36
C PRO A 109 -12.66 -17.16 1.31
N SER A 110 -12.16 -17.57 2.47
CA SER A 110 -11.47 -18.83 2.61
C SER A 110 -12.51 -19.86 2.21
N GLU A 111 -12.31 -20.49 1.07
CA GLU A 111 -12.98 -21.74 0.75
C GLU A 111 -12.55 -22.74 1.83
N VAL A 112 -13.31 -22.76 2.93
CA VAL A 112 -13.43 -23.90 3.82
C VAL A 112 -14.15 -24.98 3.02
N VAL A 113 -13.38 -25.74 2.25
CA VAL A 113 -13.82 -27.04 1.75
C VAL A 113 -13.73 -28.01 2.94
N GLU A 114 -14.87 -28.20 3.60
CA GLU A 114 -15.12 -29.30 4.54
C GLU A 114 -14.99 -30.68 3.87
#